data_AF-V4RRY8-F1
#
_entry.id   AF-V4RRY8-F1
#
_cell.length_a   1.000
_cell.length_b   1.000
_cell.length_c   1.000
_cell.angle_alpha   90.00
_cell.angle_beta   90.00
_cell.angle_gamma   90.00
#
_symmetry.space_group_name_H-M   'P 1'
#
loop_
_entity.id
_entity.type
_entity.pdbx_description
1 polymer ?
#
loop_
_entity_poly.entity_id
_entity_poly.type
_entity_poly.pdbx_seq_one_letter_code
_entity_poly.pdbx_strand_id
1 'polypeptide(L)' 'NPALRQGKPGSGAGLGYGLRYRSPFGSLQLDCAINAFQQKTLYFGITNLAS' A
#
# COMPACT_ATOMS: atom_id res chain seq x y z
N ASN A 1 -13.85 -21.01 -13.22
CA ASN A 1 -12.82 -19.95 -13.36
C ASN A 1 -13.48 -18.59 -13.07
N PRO A 2 -13.34 -18.00 -11.86
CA PRO A 2 -14.13 -16.84 -11.42
C PRO A 2 -13.64 -15.48 -11.93
N ALA A 3 -12.72 -15.45 -12.90
CA ALA A 3 -12.04 -14.23 -13.38
C ALA A 3 -12.87 -13.34 -14.34
N LEU A 4 -14.12 -13.70 -14.63
CA LEU A 4 -14.96 -13.07 -15.67
C LEU A 4 -16.17 -12.29 -15.12
N ARG A 5 -16.13 -11.79 -13.88
CA ARG A 5 -17.09 -10.74 -13.45
C ARG A 5 -16.63 -9.36 -13.96
N GLN A 6 -16.70 -9.25 -15.28
CA GLN A 6 -16.32 -8.15 -16.16
C GLN A 6 -17.39 -7.05 -16.12
N GLY A 7 -17.55 -6.38 -14.96
CA GLY A 7 -18.64 -5.42 -14.80
C GLY A 7 -18.57 -4.43 -13.64
N LYS A 8 -17.44 -4.31 -12.92
CA LYS A 8 -17.23 -3.16 -12.03
C LYS A 8 -16.59 -2.02 -12.85
N PRO A 9 -17.26 -0.86 -13.02
CA PRO A 9 -16.76 0.27 -13.81
C PRO A 9 -15.68 1.06 -13.05
N GLY A 10 -14.69 0.35 -12.54
CA GLY A 10 -13.62 0.89 -11.72
C GLY A 10 -12.34 0.09 -11.92
N SER A 11 -11.85 0.02 -13.15
CA SER A 11 -10.49 -0.41 -13.43
C SER A 11 -9.55 0.77 -13.19
N GLY A 12 -8.99 0.87 -11.98
CA GLY A 12 -7.92 1.81 -11.65
C GLY A 12 -6.57 1.12 -11.75
N ALA A 13 -5.64 1.70 -12.51
CA ALA A 13 -4.23 1.29 -12.49
C ALA A 13 -3.50 2.14 -11.45
N GLY A 14 -2.84 1.52 -10.47
CA GLY A 14 -2.07 2.22 -9.45
C GLY A 14 -0.63 1.74 -9.43
N LEU A 15 0.32 2.65 -9.23
CA LEU A 15 1.71 2.36 -8.97
C LEU A 15 1.98 2.54 -7.47
N GLY A 16 2.45 1.48 -6.83
CA GLY A 16 2.77 1.47 -5.40
C GLY A 16 4.28 1.32 -5.17
N TYR A 17 4.82 2.07 -4.22
CA TYR A 17 6.15 1.91 -3.67
C TYR A 17 6.06 1.73 -2.16
N GLY A 18 6.48 0.57 -1.67
CA GLY A 18 6.47 0.25 -0.24
C GLY A 18 7.89 0.10 0.29
N LEU A 19 8.18 0.72 1.43
CA LEU A 19 9.43 0.57 2.16
C LEU A 19 9.11 0.09 3.57
N ARG A 20 9.57 -1.13 3.88
CA ARG A 20 9.39 -1.74 5.19
C ARG A 20 10.76 -1.94 5.83
N TYR A 21 10.99 -1.18 6.89
CA TYR A 21 12.19 -1.30 7.71
C TYR A 21 11.84 -2.03 9.01
N ARG A 22 12.42 -3.22 9.21
CA ARG A 22 12.29 -3.97 10.45
C ARG A 22 13.57 -3.80 11.25
N SER A 23 13.42 -3.36 12.49
CA SER A 23 14.51 -3.24 13.47
C SER A 23 14.17 -4.03 14.73
N PRO A 24 15.17 -4.38 15.56
CA PRO A 24 14.94 -5.02 16.85
C PRO A 24 14.06 -4.20 17.81
N PHE A 25 14.04 -2.87 17.63
CA PHE A 25 13.29 -1.92 18.46
C PHE A 25 11.87 -1.62 17.93
N GLY A 26 11.51 -2.17 16.77
CA GLY A 26 10.24 -1.87 16.11
C GLY A 26 10.26 -2.00 14.59
N SER A 27 9.09 -1.97 13.97
CA SER A 27 8.94 -1.96 12.52
C SER A 27 8.36 -0.63 12.03
N LEU A 28 9.02 -0.05 11.04
CA LEU A 28 8.57 1.09 10.27
C LEU A 28 8.08 0.59 8.91
N GLN A 29 6.87 1.01 8.54
CA GLN A 29 6.27 0.76 7.23
C GLN A 29 5.90 2.10 6.62
N LEU A 30 6.28 2.28 5.37
CA LEU A 30 5.95 3.44 4.58
C LEU A 30 5.51 2.96 3.21
N ASP A 31 4.22 3.04 2.92
CA ASP A 31 3.63 2.63 1.66
C ASP A 31 3.08 3.85 0.92
N CYS A 32 3.62 4.08 -0.27
CA CYS A 32 3.20 5.15 -1.18
C CYS A 32 2.39 4.52 -2.30
N ALA A 33 1.10 4.84 -2.42
CA ALA A 33 0.27 4.44 -3.54
C ALA A 33 -0.05 5.67 -4.40
N ILE A 34 0.19 5.59 -5.70
CA ILE A 34 -0.17 6.62 -6.67
C ILE A 34 -1.16 5.99 -7.64
N ASN A 35 -2.36 6.55 -7.74
CA ASN A 35 -3.41 6.06 -8.63
C ASN A 35 -3.28 6.68 -10.03
N ALA A 36 -3.93 6.09 -11.05
CA ALA A 36 -3.96 6.58 -12.43
C ALA A 36 -4.46 8.04 -12.55
N PHE A 37 -5.24 8.49 -11.57
CA PHE A 37 -5.75 9.85 -11.45
C PHE A 37 -4.78 10.80 -10.73
N GLN A 38 -3.49 10.46 -10.62
CA GLN A 38 -2.46 11.20 -9.86
C GLN A 38 -2.75 11.38 -8.36
N GLN A 39 -3.76 10.70 -7.82
CA GLN A 39 -4.03 10.69 -6.38
C GLN A 39 -2.93 9.90 -5.67
N LYS A 40 -2.13 10.61 -4.89
CA LYS A 40 -1.03 10.06 -4.10
C LYS A 40 -1.52 9.85 -2.66
N THR A 41 -1.63 8.59 -2.27
CA THR A 41 -1.95 8.18 -0.91
C THR A 41 -0.68 7.68 -0.23
N LEU A 42 -0.38 8.25 0.94
CA LEU A 42 0.75 7.85 1.76
C LEU A 42 0.22 7.16 3.01
N TYR A 43 0.67 5.93 3.23
CA TYR A 43 0.41 5.17 4.43
C TYR A 43 1.72 5.05 5.20
N PHE A 44 1.70 5.41 6.47
CA PHE A 44 2.83 5.20 7.37
C PHE A 44 2.35 4.40 8.59
N GLY A 45 3.12 3.40 8.95
CA GLY A 45 2.88 2.54 10.10
C GLY A 45 4.13 2.46 10.95
N ILE A 46 4.01 2.83 12.21
CA ILE A 46 5.09 2.73 13.19
C ILE A 46 4.64 1.72 14.23
N THR A 47 5.37 0.63 14.35
CA THR A 47 5.15 -0.39 15.37
C THR A 47 6.36 -0.38 16.28
N ASN A 48 6.18 0.02 17.52
CA ASN A 48 7.24 -0.02 18.51
C ASN A 48 7.19 -1.39 19.20
N LEU A 49 8.27 -2.17 19.10
CA LEU A 49 8.48 -3.35 19.94
C LEU A 49 9.15 -2.84 21.24
N ALA A 50 8.48 -1.95 21.97
CA ALA A 50 8.85 -1.72 23.36
C ALA A 50 8.42 -2.97 24.12
N SER A 51 9.41 -3.75 24.56
CA SER A 51 9.23 -4.80 25.55
C SER A 51 8.80 -4.23 26.89
#